data_AF-A0A838S6E6-F1
#
_entry.id   AF-A0A838S6E6-F1
#
_cell.length_a   1.000
_cell.length_b   1.000
_cell.length_c   1.000
_cell.angle_alpha   90.00
_cell.angle_beta   90.00
_cell.angle_gamma   90.00
#
_symmetry.space_group_name_H-M   'P 1'
#
loop_
_entity.id
_entity.type
_entity.pdbx_description
1 polymer ?
#
loop_
_entity_poly.entity_id
_entity_poly.type
_entity_poly.pdbx_seq_one_letter_code
_entity_poly.pdbx_strand_id
1 'polypeptide(L)'
;MTASTRTLPVPDGLDGLRVDAGLAKLLGFSRTVAAALAESGSVLVDGAPAGKSDRLVSGAWLEVTLPEPDRPPARVAERVPGLRVLHEDSDIVVVDKPVGVAAHPSPGWTGFTVLGGLAAVGMGVATSGVAERQGIVHRLDAG
;
A
#
# COMPACT_ATOMS: atom_id res chain seq x y z
N MET A 1 3.89 12.24 8.90
CA MET A 1 2.90 11.36 9.55
C MET A 1 3.66 10.11 9.95
N THR A 2 3.64 9.80 11.25
CA THR A 2 4.69 9.05 11.96
C THR A 2 4.52 7.53 11.82
N ALA A 3 5.62 6.82 11.58
CA ALA A 3 5.68 5.37 11.74
C ALA A 3 5.07 4.98 13.11
N SER A 4 4.26 3.93 13.14
CA SER A 4 3.60 3.49 14.37
C SER A 4 4.51 2.49 15.08
N THR A 5 4.84 2.76 16.34
CA THR A 5 5.58 1.81 17.19
C THR A 5 4.61 0.90 17.94
N ARG A 6 4.89 -0.41 17.92
CA ARG A 6 4.23 -1.39 18.79
C ARG A 6 5.20 -1.85 19.86
N THR A 7 4.68 -1.91 21.09
CA THR A 7 5.47 -2.26 22.26
C THR A 7 4.74 -3.34 23.05
N LEU A 8 5.42 -4.44 23.34
CA LEU A 8 4.83 -5.61 23.98
C LEU A 8 5.91 -6.54 24.55
N PRO A 9 5.62 -7.31 25.61
CA PRO A 9 6.55 -8.35 26.06
C PRO A 9 6.60 -9.49 25.05
N VAL A 10 7.75 -10.16 24.94
CA VAL A 10 7.88 -11.42 24.21
C VAL A 10 7.05 -12.49 24.93
N PRO A 11 6.01 -13.08 24.30
CA PRO A 11 5.24 -14.16 24.90
C PRO A 11 6.07 -15.43 25.05
N ASP A 12 5.78 -16.25 26.06
CA ASP A 12 6.50 -17.51 26.35
C ASP A 12 6.59 -18.45 25.14
N GLY A 13 5.54 -18.50 24.32
CA GLY A 13 5.50 -19.34 23.12
C GLY A 13 6.47 -18.92 22.01
N LEU A 14 7.16 -17.79 22.15
CA LEU A 14 8.19 -17.30 21.23
C LEU A 14 9.61 -17.37 21.80
N ASP A 15 9.78 -17.87 23.02
CA ASP A 15 11.09 -18.03 23.64
C ASP A 15 12.04 -18.87 22.79
N GLY A 16 13.30 -18.42 22.69
CA GLY A 16 14.34 -19.08 21.91
C GLY A 16 14.14 -19.02 20.39
N LEU A 17 13.06 -18.41 19.88
CA LEU A 17 12.92 -18.18 18.44
C LEU A 17 13.88 -17.08 17.97
N ARG A 18 14.29 -17.18 16.71
CA ARG A 18 14.96 -16.06 16.05
C ARG A 18 14.01 -14.87 15.97
N VAL A 19 14.52 -13.64 16.10
CA VAL A 19 13.74 -12.40 15.96
C VAL A 19 12.90 -12.41 14.68
N ASP A 20 13.48 -12.76 13.53
CA ASP A 20 12.72 -12.81 12.26
C ASP A 20 11.51 -13.76 12.29
N ALA A 21 11.64 -14.91 12.95
CA ALA A 21 10.60 -15.93 13.05
C ALA A 21 9.55 -15.56 14.10
N GLY A 22 9.99 -15.00 15.23
CA GLY A 22 9.11 -14.52 16.28
C GLY A 22 8.24 -13.36 15.82
N LEU A 23 8.84 -12.35 15.17
CA LEU A 23 8.13 -11.20 14.62
C LEU A 23 7.14 -11.60 13.52
N ALA A 24 7.53 -12.50 12.62
CA ALA A 24 6.62 -13.01 11.59
C ALA A 24 5.35 -13.64 12.20
N LYS A 25 5.50 -14.46 13.25
CA LYS A 25 4.38 -15.06 13.96
C LYS A 25 3.56 -14.04 14.75
N LEU A 26 4.23 -13.13 15.46
CA LEU A 26 3.61 -12.19 16.38
C LEU A 26 2.82 -11.08 15.67
N LEU A 27 3.32 -10.62 14.51
CA LEU A 27 2.77 -9.47 13.79
C LEU A 27 2.12 -9.84 12.45
N GLY A 28 2.17 -11.12 12.04
CA GLY A 28 1.58 -11.60 10.79
C GLY A 28 2.37 -11.20 9.54
N PHE A 29 3.63 -10.81 9.69
CA PHE A 29 4.51 -10.50 8.57
C PHE A 29 5.09 -11.76 7.92
N SER A 30 5.52 -11.63 6.66
CA SER A 30 6.43 -12.63 6.09
C SER A 30 7.77 -12.60 6.82
N ARG A 31 8.50 -13.73 6.83
CA ARG A 31 9.85 -13.78 7.43
C ARG A 31 10.82 -12.78 6.81
N THR A 32 10.71 -12.52 5.51
CA THR A 32 11.56 -11.56 4.80
C THR A 32 11.30 -10.13 5.28
N VAL A 33 10.03 -9.74 5.47
CA VAL A 33 9.67 -8.41 6.00
C VAL A 33 10.15 -8.27 7.44
N ALA A 34 9.93 -9.28 8.28
CA ALA A 34 10.41 -9.28 9.66
C ALA A 34 11.94 -9.16 9.78
N ALA A 35 12.68 -9.88 8.92
CA ALA A 35 14.13 -9.77 8.85
C ALA A 35 14.59 -8.36 8.45
N ALA A 36 13.96 -7.76 7.43
CA ALA A 36 14.29 -6.42 6.97
C ALA A 36 14.04 -5.36 8.06
N LEU A 37 12.96 -5.50 8.84
CA LEU A 37 12.70 -4.61 9.98
C LEU A 37 13.82 -4.68 11.02
N ALA A 38 14.24 -5.88 11.42
CA ALA A 38 15.35 -6.07 12.35
C ALA A 38 16.67 -5.48 11.79
N GLU A 39 16.99 -5.77 10.53
CA GLU A 39 18.22 -5.27 9.88
C GLU A 39 18.24 -3.74 9.72
N SER A 40 17.07 -3.11 9.55
CA SER A 40 16.94 -1.65 9.48
C SER A 40 17.04 -0.95 10.84
N GLY A 41 17.19 -1.69 11.94
CA GLY A 41 17.19 -1.14 13.30
C GLY A 41 15.79 -0.75 13.81
N SER A 42 14.73 -1.22 13.14
CA SER A 42 13.33 -0.94 13.52
C SER A 42 12.83 -1.87 14.65
N VAL A 43 13.71 -2.69 15.23
CA VAL A 43 13.37 -3.65 16.28
C VAL A 43 14.35 -3.47 17.44
N LEU A 44 13.82 -3.18 18.63
CA LEU A 44 14.56 -3.16 19.88
C LEU A 44 14.06 -4.27 20.81
N VAL A 45 14.97 -4.88 21.54
CA VAL A 45 14.70 -5.80 22.65
C VAL A 45 15.37 -5.23 23.89
N ASP A 46 14.60 -4.95 24.94
CA ASP A 46 15.04 -4.27 26.17
C ASP A 46 15.81 -2.97 25.89
N GLY A 47 15.34 -2.20 24.90
CA GLY A 47 15.93 -0.93 24.47
C GLY A 47 17.18 -1.05 23.60
N ALA A 48 17.68 -2.26 23.30
CA ALA A 48 18.83 -2.48 22.43
C ALA A 48 18.41 -2.97 21.03
N PRO A 49 19.04 -2.51 19.93
CA PRO A 49 18.75 -3.01 18.59
C PRO A 49 18.97 -4.53 18.48
N ALA A 50 18.00 -5.23 17.91
CA ALA A 50 18.05 -6.68 17.73
C ALA A 50 18.23 -7.05 16.26
N GLY A 51 19.22 -7.88 15.96
CA GLY A 51 19.46 -8.45 14.64
C GLY A 51 18.48 -9.59 14.32
N LYS A 52 18.24 -9.83 13.03
CA LYS A 52 17.26 -10.85 12.58
C LYS A 52 17.49 -12.26 13.13
N SER A 53 18.75 -12.59 13.42
CA SER A 53 19.19 -13.91 13.88
C SER A 53 19.26 -14.05 15.39
N ASP A 54 19.10 -12.95 16.13
CA ASP A 54 19.14 -12.95 17.59
C ASP A 54 17.98 -13.75 18.15
N ARG A 55 18.14 -14.24 19.38
CA ARG A 55 17.16 -15.12 20.02
C ARG A 55 16.30 -14.30 20.97
N LEU A 56 14.99 -14.43 20.82
CA LEU A 56 14.02 -13.83 21.73
C LEU A 56 14.07 -14.55 23.08
N VAL A 57 13.89 -13.78 24.14
CA VAL A 57 13.78 -14.27 25.52
C VAL A 57 12.38 -13.91 26.02
N SER A 58 11.63 -14.88 26.54
CA SER A 58 10.30 -14.64 27.11
C SER A 58 10.34 -13.54 28.16
N GLY A 59 9.36 -12.64 28.12
CA GLY A 59 9.25 -11.52 29.05
C GLY A 59 10.13 -10.31 28.72
N ALA A 60 11.11 -10.45 27.80
CA ALA A 60 11.86 -9.30 27.30
C ALA A 60 10.93 -8.29 26.61
N TRP A 61 11.25 -7.00 26.70
CA TRP A 61 10.42 -5.93 26.18
C TRP A 61 10.75 -5.65 24.72
N LEU A 62 9.80 -5.93 23.82
CA LEU A 62 9.97 -5.76 22.40
C LEU A 62 9.36 -4.43 21.95
N GLU A 63 10.13 -3.63 21.23
CA GLU A 63 9.66 -2.43 20.54
C GLU A 63 9.90 -2.58 19.05
N VAL A 64 8.82 -2.48 18.26
CA VAL A 64 8.87 -2.63 16.80
C VAL A 64 8.27 -1.40 16.14
N THR A 65 9.11 -0.68 15.40
CA THR A 65 8.68 0.40 14.50
C THR A 65 8.13 -0.24 13.24
N LEU A 66 6.82 -0.13 13.02
CA LEU A 66 6.16 -0.72 11.86
C LEU A 66 6.42 0.11 10.59
N PRO A 67 6.51 -0.54 9.42
CA PRO A 67 6.59 0.19 8.16
C PRO A 67 5.30 0.99 7.96
N GLU A 68 5.40 2.13 7.26
CA GLU A 68 4.22 2.89 6.87
C GLU A 68 3.37 1.99 5.95
N PRO A 69 2.04 1.90 6.17
CA PRO A 69 1.19 1.14 5.27
C PRO A 69 1.30 1.70 3.85
N ASP A 70 1.27 0.81 2.86
CA ASP A 70 1.24 1.22 1.46
C ASP A 70 0.09 2.20 1.25
N ARG A 71 0.42 3.39 0.72
CA ARG A 71 -0.62 4.35 0.39
C ARG A 71 -1.46 3.77 -0.74
N PRO A 72 -2.80 3.84 -0.66
CA PRO A 72 -3.63 3.43 -1.77
C PRO A 72 -3.21 4.22 -3.03
N PRO A 73 -3.19 3.57 -4.21
CA PRO A 73 -2.81 4.24 -5.44
C PRO A 73 -3.68 5.48 -5.64
N ALA A 74 -3.05 6.64 -5.70
CA ALA A 74 -3.76 7.92 -5.76
C ALA A 74 -4.12 8.28 -7.21
N ARG A 75 -5.24 8.99 -7.38
CA ARG A 75 -5.56 9.63 -8.66
C ARG A 75 -4.60 10.80 -8.85
N VAL A 76 -3.80 10.75 -9.92
CA VAL A 76 -2.94 11.86 -10.35
C VAL A 76 -3.60 12.52 -11.56
N ALA A 77 -3.88 13.81 -11.46
CA ALA A 77 -4.42 14.58 -12.57
C ALA A 77 -3.29 14.82 -13.59
N GLU A 78 -3.36 14.14 -14.72
CA GLU A 78 -2.35 14.20 -15.77
C GLU A 78 -3.02 14.10 -17.15
N ARG A 79 -2.60 14.94 -18.11
CA ARG A 79 -3.17 14.92 -19.45
C ARG A 79 -2.72 13.66 -20.19
N VAL A 80 -3.69 12.86 -20.61
CA VAL A 80 -3.45 11.58 -21.30
C VAL A 80 -3.46 11.77 -22.82
N PRO A 81 -2.36 11.50 -23.55
CA PRO A 81 -2.34 11.55 -25.00
C PRO A 81 -3.34 10.58 -25.62
N GLY A 82 -4.12 11.06 -26.60
CA GLY A 82 -5.09 10.22 -27.34
C GLY A 82 -6.38 9.89 -26.60
N LEU A 83 -6.53 10.27 -25.32
CA LEU A 83 -7.80 10.13 -24.61
C LEU A 83 -8.80 11.16 -25.15
N ARG A 84 -9.97 10.69 -25.61
CA ARG A 84 -11.03 11.58 -26.13
C ARG A 84 -12.33 11.37 -25.36
N VAL A 85 -13.06 12.45 -25.14
CA VAL A 85 -14.45 12.38 -24.70
C VAL A 85 -15.33 12.17 -25.92
N LEU A 86 -16.11 11.10 -25.92
CA LEU A 86 -17.09 10.79 -26.97
C LEU A 86 -18.46 11.37 -26.62
N HIS A 87 -18.79 11.41 -25.33
CA HIS A 87 -20.05 11.93 -24.81
C HIS A 87 -19.87 12.43 -23.38
N GLU A 88 -20.56 13.51 -23.04
CA GLU A 88 -20.62 14.10 -21.69
C GLU A 88 -21.99 14.70 -21.47
N ASP A 89 -22.63 14.34 -20.36
CA ASP A 89 -23.84 14.98 -19.86
C ASP A 89 -23.83 15.06 -18.32
N SER A 90 -24.99 15.39 -17.74
CA SER A 90 -25.15 15.49 -16.28
C SER A 90 -24.94 14.18 -15.53
N ASP A 91 -25.03 13.05 -16.21
CA ASP A 91 -25.15 11.73 -15.60
C ASP A 91 -23.96 10.83 -15.94
N ILE A 92 -23.41 10.92 -17.16
CA ILE A 92 -22.35 10.05 -17.64
C ILE A 92 -21.30 10.76 -18.50
N VAL A 93 -20.11 10.17 -18.52
CA VAL A 93 -19.04 10.48 -19.47
C VAL A 93 -18.63 9.20 -20.18
N VAL A 94 -18.52 9.26 -21.51
CA VAL A 94 -18.03 8.17 -22.35
C VAL A 94 -16.72 8.62 -22.97
N VAL A 95 -15.68 7.81 -22.81
CA VAL A 95 -14.35 8.10 -23.34
C VAL A 95 -13.90 7.06 -24.35
N ASP A 96 -13.19 7.51 -25.37
CA ASP A 96 -12.36 6.67 -26.22
C ASP A 96 -11.01 6.50 -25.51
N LYS A 97 -10.83 5.34 -24.88
CA LYS A 97 -9.64 5.02 -24.09
C LYS A 97 -8.54 4.46 -24.99
N PRO A 98 -7.38 5.14 -25.13
CA PRO A 98 -6.27 4.60 -25.91
C PRO A 98 -5.64 3.37 -25.24
N VAL A 99 -4.92 2.59 -26.05
CA VAL A 99 -4.05 1.51 -25.57
C VAL A 99 -2.94 2.09 -24.69
N GLY A 100 -2.52 1.34 -23.68
CA GLY A 100 -1.53 1.76 -22.68
C GLY A 100 -2.10 2.61 -21.55
N VAL A 101 -3.41 2.79 -21.46
CA VAL A 101 -4.08 3.60 -20.42
C VAL A 101 -4.97 2.72 -19.57
N ALA A 102 -4.76 2.72 -18.26
CA ALA A 102 -5.60 2.01 -17.31
C ALA A 102 -6.89 2.79 -17.01
N ALA A 103 -7.95 2.10 -16.58
CA ALA A 103 -9.19 2.78 -16.19
C ALA A 103 -9.00 3.60 -14.90
N HIS A 104 -8.34 3.03 -13.88
CA HIS A 104 -8.06 3.67 -12.60
C HIS A 104 -6.67 3.31 -12.07
N PRO A 105 -6.14 4.06 -11.09
CA PRO A 105 -4.92 3.68 -10.37
C PRO A 105 -5.08 2.31 -9.68
N SER A 106 -4.10 1.43 -9.85
CA SER A 106 -4.05 0.11 -9.22
C SER A 106 -2.64 -0.20 -8.72
N PRO A 107 -2.48 -1.08 -7.71
CA PRO A 107 -1.15 -1.52 -7.28
C PRO A 107 -0.31 -2.03 -8.46
N GLY A 108 0.95 -1.59 -8.53
CA GLY A 108 1.90 -1.99 -9.59
C GLY A 108 1.73 -1.28 -10.95
N TRP A 109 0.70 -0.46 -11.15
CA TRP A 109 0.54 0.33 -12.38
C TRP A 109 1.25 1.68 -12.26
N THR A 110 2.18 1.93 -13.17
CA THR A 110 2.87 3.22 -13.32
C THR A 110 2.61 3.75 -14.72
N GLY A 111 1.54 4.53 -14.90
CA GLY A 111 1.16 5.08 -16.19
C GLY A 111 -0.13 5.86 -16.14
N PHE A 112 -0.55 6.37 -17.29
CA PHE A 112 -1.78 7.14 -17.42
C PHE A 112 -3.01 6.35 -16.99
N THR A 113 -4.00 7.08 -16.48
CA THR A 113 -5.32 6.52 -16.17
C THR A 113 -6.42 7.40 -16.75
N VAL A 114 -7.56 6.80 -17.12
CA VAL A 114 -8.74 7.56 -17.59
C VAL A 114 -9.16 8.59 -16.55
N LEU A 115 -9.25 8.19 -15.28
CA LEU A 115 -9.61 9.08 -14.18
C LEU A 115 -8.63 10.24 -14.00
N GLY A 116 -7.33 9.99 -14.17
CA GLY A 116 -6.32 11.05 -14.17
C GLY A 116 -6.48 12.02 -15.33
N GLY A 117 -6.79 11.49 -16.52
CA GLY A 117 -7.06 12.29 -17.72
C GLY A 117 -8.30 13.17 -17.60
N LEU A 118 -9.40 12.63 -17.10
CA LEU A 118 -10.63 13.38 -16.83
C LEU A 118 -10.39 14.48 -15.79
N ALA A 119 -9.70 14.16 -14.69
CA ALA A 119 -9.35 15.13 -13.66
C ALA A 119 -8.47 16.27 -14.21
N ALA A 120 -7.52 15.96 -15.10
CA ALA A 120 -6.62 16.95 -15.70
C ALA A 120 -7.31 18.00 -16.57
N VAL A 121 -8.51 17.69 -17.08
CA VAL A 121 -9.32 18.61 -17.88
C VAL A 121 -10.52 19.16 -17.11
N GLY A 122 -10.57 18.94 -15.79
CA GLY A 122 -11.60 19.48 -14.92
C GLY A 122 -12.93 18.72 -14.94
N MET A 123 -12.99 17.53 -15.54
CA MET A 123 -14.20 16.70 -15.51
C MET A 123 -14.29 15.93 -14.20
N GLY A 124 -15.37 16.17 -13.46
CA GLY A 124 -15.70 15.45 -12.24
C GLY A 124 -16.37 14.11 -12.55
N VAL A 125 -15.99 13.08 -11.81
CA VAL A 125 -16.75 11.82 -11.76
C VAL A 125 -17.11 11.53 -10.32
N ALA A 126 -18.13 10.70 -10.09
CA ALA A 126 -18.53 10.29 -8.75
C ALA A 126 -17.32 9.77 -7.94
N THR A 127 -17.13 10.30 -6.73
CA THR A 127 -16.07 9.90 -5.80
C THR A 127 -16.59 8.99 -4.68
N SER A 128 -17.88 8.64 -4.72
CA SER A 128 -18.50 7.68 -3.81
C SER A 128 -18.22 6.23 -4.24
N GLY A 129 -18.28 5.31 -3.27
CA GLY A 129 -18.04 3.88 -3.48
C GLY A 129 -16.59 3.44 -3.28
N VAL A 130 -16.32 2.15 -3.56
CA VAL A 130 -14.98 1.57 -3.41
C VAL A 130 -13.97 2.29 -4.30
N ALA A 131 -12.76 2.51 -3.80
CA ALA A 131 -11.72 3.33 -4.45
C ALA A 131 -11.45 2.92 -5.91
N GLU A 132 -11.58 1.63 -6.20
CA GLU A 132 -11.37 1.01 -7.53
C GLU A 132 -12.50 1.28 -8.55
N ARG A 133 -13.65 1.81 -8.12
CA ARG A 133 -14.85 2.00 -8.97
C ARG A 133 -15.49 3.37 -8.88
N GLN A 134 -14.91 4.35 -8.18
CA GLN A 134 -15.58 5.65 -8.03
C GLN A 134 -15.71 6.32 -9.42
N GLY A 135 -16.93 6.34 -9.95
CA GLY A 135 -17.25 6.88 -11.28
C GLY A 135 -16.97 5.93 -12.46
N ILE A 136 -16.51 4.70 -12.24
CA ILE A 136 -16.25 3.71 -13.30
C ILE A 136 -17.32 2.64 -13.29
N VAL A 137 -18.12 2.58 -14.35
CA VAL A 137 -19.19 1.58 -14.52
C VAL A 137 -18.70 0.30 -15.21
N HIS A 138 -17.63 0.37 -16.01
CA HIS A 138 -17.02 -0.79 -16.68
C HIS A 138 -15.52 -0.54 -16.93
N ARG A 139 -14.71 -1.61 -17.04
CA ARG A 139 -13.26 -1.51 -17.28
C ARG A 139 -12.86 -2.22 -18.57
N LEU A 140 -11.85 -1.66 -19.23
CA LEU A 140 -11.10 -2.29 -20.31
C LEU A 140 -9.66 -2.41 -19.84
N ASP A 141 -9.00 -3.51 -20.21
CA ASP A 141 -7.58 -3.71 -19.91
C ASP A 141 -6.73 -2.64 -20.60
N ALA A 142 -5.53 -2.42 -20.05
CA ALA A 142 -4.63 -1.40 -20.55
C ALA A 142 -3.94 -1.80 -21.86
N GLY A 143 -3.82 -3.09 -22.17
CA GLY A 143 -3.19 -3.64 -23.38
C GLY A 143 -4.00 -4.78 -23.98
#